data_AF-A0A969L9X0-F1
#
_entry.id   AF-A0A969L9X0-F1
#
_cell.length_a   1.000
_cell.length_b   1.000
_cell.length_c   1.000
_cell.angle_alpha   90.00
_cell.angle_beta   90.00
_cell.angle_gamma   90.00
#
_symmetry.space_group_name_H-M   'P 1'
#
loop_
_entity.id
_entity.type
_entity.pdbx_description
1 polymer ?
#
loop_
_entity_poly.entity_id
_entity_poly.type
_entity_poly.pdbx_seq_one_letter_code
_entity_poly.pdbx_strand_id
1 'polypeptide(L)'
;MMCQRDHQDVERLEQEAANAIDAVIKTTQHFKKIYENINPSLIYDIEKYHPLAWTVHQKYREMKVLTAFKRNIERGIGEGLYRENIDPELLAILHLHQIEWACNVDIFPPEKFDLLNVHLALTEHFIRGIVTRQGFEKLEDYINQANHYNHENE
;
A
#
# COMPACT_ATOMS: atom_id res chain seq x y z
N MET A 1 4.16 2.81 12.11
CA MET A 1 4.81 1.56 12.59
C MET A 1 3.74 0.49 12.66
N MET A 2 3.73 -0.49 11.75
CA MET A 2 2.68 -1.52 11.71
C MET A 2 2.86 -2.49 12.88
N CYS A 3 1.81 -2.67 13.66
CA CYS A 3 1.75 -3.65 14.72
C CYS A 3 1.52 -5.06 14.13
N GLN A 4 1.84 -6.11 14.89
CA GLN A 4 1.54 -7.49 14.52
C GLN A 4 0.05 -7.72 14.21
N ARG A 5 -0.83 -6.92 14.82
CA ARG A 5 -2.27 -6.89 14.52
C ARG A 5 -2.55 -6.39 13.10
N ASP A 6 -1.92 -5.31 12.67
CA ASP A 6 -2.11 -4.74 11.33
C ASP A 6 -1.66 -5.74 10.26
N HIS A 7 -0.60 -6.52 10.52
CA HIS A 7 -0.18 -7.60 9.63
C HIS A 7 -1.22 -8.72 9.50
N GLN A 8 -1.85 -9.12 10.61
CA GLN A 8 -2.92 -10.13 10.59
C GLN A 8 -4.16 -9.61 9.88
N ASP A 9 -4.49 -8.33 10.05
CA ASP A 9 -5.61 -7.70 9.35
C ASP A 9 -5.35 -7.64 7.84
N VAL A 10 -4.15 -7.26 7.39
CA VAL A 10 -3.79 -7.27 5.96
C VAL A 10 -3.87 -8.68 5.37
N GLU A 11 -3.34 -9.70 6.07
CA GLU A 11 -3.45 -11.09 5.61
C GLU A 11 -4.91 -11.55 5.49
N ARG A 12 -5.77 -11.17 6.44
CA ARG A 12 -7.21 -11.47 6.41
C ARG A 12 -7.91 -10.76 5.26
N LEU A 13 -7.62 -9.47 5.04
CA LEU A 13 -8.21 -8.69 3.95
C LEU A 13 -7.85 -9.26 2.58
N GLU A 14 -6.62 -9.77 2.42
CA GLU A 14 -6.22 -10.46 1.18
C GLU A 14 -7.00 -11.75 0.93
N GLN A 15 -7.31 -12.52 1.99
CA GLN A 15 -8.09 -13.76 1.89
C GLN A 15 -9.57 -13.49 1.61
N GLU A 16 -10.14 -12.44 2.20
CA GLU A 16 -11.53 -12.03 2.01
C GLU A 16 -11.74 -11.23 0.71
N ALA A 17 -10.67 -10.89 0.00
CA ALA A 17 -10.74 -10.13 -1.23
C ALA A 17 -11.24 -10.98 -2.40
N ALA A 18 -12.18 -10.42 -3.17
CA ALA A 18 -12.75 -11.08 -4.34
C ALA A 18 -11.71 -11.29 -5.45
N ASN A 19 -10.75 -10.37 -5.57
CA ASN A 19 -9.66 -10.41 -6.56
C ASN A 19 -8.45 -9.58 -6.06
N ALA A 20 -7.35 -9.61 -6.80
CA ALA A 20 -6.11 -8.92 -6.44
C ALA A 20 -6.27 -7.40 -6.29
N ILE A 21 -7.09 -6.76 -7.13
CA ILE A 21 -7.35 -5.30 -7.05
C ILE A 21 -8.19 -4.97 -5.81
N ASP A 22 -9.24 -5.75 -5.54
CA ASP A 22 -10.05 -5.63 -4.32
C ASP A 22 -9.21 -5.79 -3.04
N ALA A 23 -8.21 -6.67 -3.06
CA ALA A 23 -7.28 -6.82 -1.94
C ALA A 23 -6.47 -5.53 -1.69
N VAL A 24 -5.92 -4.93 -2.74
CA VAL A 24 -5.17 -3.67 -2.60
C VAL A 24 -6.07 -2.54 -2.11
N ILE A 25 -7.29 -2.46 -2.62
CA ILE A 25 -8.31 -1.50 -2.19
C ILE A 25 -8.60 -1.62 -0.69
N LYS A 26 -8.93 -2.83 -0.23
CA LYS A 26 -9.25 -3.10 1.18
C LYS A 26 -8.07 -2.80 2.09
N THR A 27 -6.86 -3.20 1.67
CA THR A 27 -5.63 -2.89 2.39
C THR A 27 -5.38 -1.39 2.46
N THR A 28 -5.59 -0.66 1.36
CA THR A 28 -5.48 0.81 1.32
C THR A 28 -6.46 1.50 2.26
N GLN A 29 -7.72 1.03 2.32
CA GLN A 29 -8.72 1.55 3.26
C GLN A 29 -8.37 1.26 4.72
N HIS A 30 -7.78 0.11 5.01
CA HIS A 30 -7.27 -0.21 6.33
C HIS A 30 -6.13 0.73 6.72
N PHE A 31 -5.19 0.97 5.80
CA PHE A 31 -4.10 1.91 6.00
C PHE A 31 -4.55 3.35 6.20
N LYS A 32 -5.61 3.80 5.50
CA LYS A 32 -6.20 5.12 5.73
C LYS A 32 -6.52 5.37 7.21
N LYS A 33 -7.20 4.41 7.85
CA LYS A 33 -7.56 4.48 9.27
C LYS A 33 -6.33 4.49 10.19
N ILE A 34 -5.26 3.81 9.79
CA ILE A 34 -4.01 3.80 10.55
C ILE A 34 -3.32 5.16 10.43
N TYR A 35 -3.17 5.68 9.21
CA TYR A 35 -2.46 6.94 8.96
C TYR A 35 -3.17 8.16 9.55
N GLU A 36 -4.51 8.17 9.58
CA GLU A 36 -5.29 9.20 10.26
C GLU A 36 -4.95 9.33 11.76
N ASN A 37 -4.41 8.27 12.38
CA ASN A 37 -4.11 8.22 13.82
C ASN A 37 -2.60 8.24 14.14
N ILE A 38 -1.72 8.37 13.13
CA ILE A 38 -0.26 8.37 13.33
C ILE A 38 0.29 9.78 13.16
N ASN A 39 1.11 10.22 14.12
CA ASN A 39 1.96 11.40 13.95
C ASN A 39 3.21 11.03 13.13
N PRO A 40 3.44 11.61 11.93
CA PRO A 40 4.59 11.30 11.09
C PRO A 40 5.94 11.56 11.79
N SER A 41 6.02 12.56 12.67
CA SER A 41 7.24 12.87 13.43
C SER A 41 7.64 11.74 14.38
N LEU A 42 6.68 10.94 14.86
CA LEU A 42 6.98 9.76 15.69
C LEU A 42 7.74 8.69 14.89
N ILE A 43 7.44 8.53 13.59
CA ILE A 43 8.17 7.59 12.72
C ILE A 43 9.61 8.06 12.59
N TYR A 44 9.81 9.36 12.32
CA TYR A 44 11.13 9.97 12.21
C TYR A 44 11.95 9.85 13.51
N ASP A 45 11.33 10.11 14.66
CA ASP A 45 12.01 10.02 15.96
C ASP A 45 12.48 8.59 16.25
N ILE A 46 11.69 7.57 15.90
CA ILE A 46 12.08 6.18 16.09
C ILE A 46 13.27 5.81 15.19
N GLU A 47 13.25 6.21 13.92
CA GLU A 47 14.36 5.97 13.00
C GLU A 47 15.66 6.62 13.50
N LYS A 48 15.56 7.87 13.97
CA LYS A 48 16.71 8.67 14.40
C LYS A 48 17.28 8.25 15.76
N TYR A 49 16.43 7.98 16.73
CA TYR A 49 16.84 7.76 18.12
C TYR A 49 16.86 6.28 18.55
N HIS A 50 16.24 5.39 17.77
CA HIS A 50 16.17 3.95 18.06
C HIS A 50 16.60 3.05 16.88
N PRO A 51 17.79 3.25 16.30
CA PRO A 51 18.22 2.58 15.05
C PRO A 51 18.29 1.06 15.14
N LEU A 52 18.59 0.49 16.31
CA LEU A 52 18.64 -0.95 16.52
C LEU A 52 17.23 -1.58 16.47
N ALA A 53 16.25 -0.94 17.12
CA ALA A 53 14.84 -1.35 17.06
C ALA A 53 14.27 -1.15 15.66
N TRP A 54 14.64 -0.04 15.00
CA TRP A 54 14.30 0.24 13.61
C TRP A 54 14.80 -0.85 12.66
N THR A 55 16.07 -1.28 12.80
CA THR A 55 16.66 -2.31 11.94
C THR A 55 15.98 -3.67 12.08
N VAL A 56 15.67 -4.10 13.31
CA VAL A 56 14.95 -5.36 13.56
C VAL A 56 13.54 -5.30 12.98
N HIS A 57 12.87 -4.17 13.17
CA HIS A 57 11.53 -3.91 12.64
C HIS A 57 11.50 -3.91 11.10
N GLN A 58 12.46 -3.27 10.46
CA GLN A 58 12.59 -3.21 9.00
C GLN A 58 12.78 -4.62 8.41
N LYS A 59 13.73 -5.41 8.93
CA LYS A 59 13.99 -6.76 8.39
C LYS A 59 12.78 -7.70 8.48
N TYR A 60 12.02 -7.63 9.58
CA TYR A 60 10.82 -8.44 9.74
C TYR A 60 9.70 -8.01 8.77
N ARG A 61 9.51 -6.69 8.61
CA ARG A 61 8.50 -6.11 7.73
C ARG A 61 8.82 -6.32 6.26
N GLU A 62 10.05 -6.06 5.85
CA GLU A 62 10.51 -6.22 4.47
C GLU A 62 10.15 -7.60 3.96
N MET A 63 10.50 -8.67 4.69
CA MET A 63 10.19 -10.04 4.26
C MET A 63 8.68 -10.29 4.11
N LYS A 64 7.88 -9.89 5.11
CA LYS A 64 6.44 -10.18 5.15
C LYS A 64 5.64 -9.35 4.14
N VAL A 65 5.91 -8.06 4.08
CA VAL A 65 5.25 -7.12 3.17
C VAL A 65 5.65 -7.40 1.72
N LEU A 66 6.93 -7.69 1.47
CA LEU A 66 7.39 -8.10 0.14
C LEU A 66 6.69 -9.37 -0.33
N THR A 67 6.58 -10.37 0.55
CA THR A 67 5.87 -11.62 0.23
C THR A 67 4.40 -11.37 -0.09
N ALA A 68 3.74 -10.48 0.64
CA ALA A 68 2.35 -10.10 0.40
C ALA A 68 2.16 -9.42 -0.97
N PHE A 69 3.02 -8.44 -1.31
CA PHE A 69 2.99 -7.79 -2.63
C PHE A 69 3.26 -8.76 -3.75
N LYS A 70 4.29 -9.61 -3.63
CA LYS A 70 4.59 -10.63 -4.64
C LYS A 70 3.40 -11.55 -4.85
N ARG A 71 2.79 -12.06 -3.78
CA ARG A 71 1.58 -12.90 -3.82
C ARG A 71 0.40 -12.19 -4.49
N ASN A 72 0.16 -10.91 -4.18
CA ASN A 72 -0.90 -10.13 -4.80
C ASN A 72 -0.65 -9.98 -6.31
N ILE A 73 0.59 -9.69 -6.72
CA ILE A 73 0.96 -9.54 -8.12
C ILE A 73 0.78 -10.86 -8.87
N GLU A 74 1.30 -11.97 -8.34
CA GLU A 74 1.14 -13.30 -8.93
C GLU A 74 -0.34 -13.70 -9.07
N ARG A 75 -1.15 -13.41 -8.04
CA ARG A 75 -2.60 -13.63 -8.07
C ARG A 75 -3.25 -12.78 -9.18
N GLY A 76 -2.95 -11.49 -9.25
CA GLY A 76 -3.54 -10.60 -10.24
C GLY A 76 -3.15 -10.96 -11.68
N ILE A 77 -1.95 -11.50 -11.89
CA ILE A 77 -1.55 -12.10 -13.18
C ILE A 77 -2.42 -13.32 -13.47
N GLY A 78 -2.56 -14.25 -12.51
CA GLY A 78 -3.41 -15.44 -12.67
C GLY A 78 -4.90 -15.14 -12.90
N GLU A 79 -5.38 -14.01 -12.40
CA GLU A 79 -6.75 -13.51 -12.61
C GLU A 79 -6.91 -12.69 -13.90
N GLY A 80 -5.83 -12.45 -14.67
CA GLY A 80 -5.85 -11.62 -15.88
C GLY A 80 -6.00 -10.11 -15.62
N LEU A 81 -5.86 -9.67 -14.36
CA LEU A 81 -6.03 -8.28 -13.94
C LEU A 81 -4.72 -7.49 -14.00
N TYR A 82 -3.58 -8.16 -13.87
CA TYR A 82 -2.25 -7.56 -14.03
C TYR A 82 -1.53 -8.11 -15.26
N ARG A 83 -0.60 -7.32 -15.80
CA ARG A 83 0.17 -7.64 -17.00
C ARG A 83 0.99 -8.92 -16.80
N GLU A 84 0.92 -9.85 -17.74
CA GLU A 84 1.70 -11.10 -17.69
C GLU A 84 3.22 -10.88 -17.92
N ASN A 85 3.60 -9.76 -18.53
CA ASN A 85 4.98 -9.46 -18.93
C ASN A 85 5.78 -8.65 -17.90
N ILE A 86 5.46 -8.81 -16.61
CA ILE A 86 6.16 -8.16 -15.50
C ILE A 86 6.83 -9.20 -14.62
N ASP A 87 7.89 -8.81 -13.93
CA ASP A 87 8.52 -9.62 -12.90
C ASP A 87 7.85 -9.31 -11.53
N PRO A 88 7.14 -10.27 -10.92
CA PRO A 88 6.46 -10.04 -9.65
C PRO A 88 7.42 -9.68 -8.51
N GLU A 89 8.63 -10.21 -8.51
CA GLU A 89 9.62 -9.96 -7.46
C GLU A 89 10.18 -8.55 -7.59
N LEU A 90 10.55 -8.15 -8.81
CA LEU A 90 11.02 -6.79 -9.09
C LEU A 90 9.96 -5.76 -8.70
N LEU A 91 8.70 -5.98 -9.11
CA LEU A 91 7.64 -5.02 -8.85
C LEU A 91 7.22 -4.99 -7.38
N ALA A 92 7.30 -6.11 -6.66
CA ALA A 92 7.07 -6.14 -5.22
C ALA A 92 8.16 -5.33 -4.47
N ILE A 93 9.43 -5.44 -4.86
CA ILE A 93 10.53 -4.65 -4.30
C ILE A 93 10.31 -3.15 -4.57
N LEU A 94 9.96 -2.80 -5.81
CA LEU A 94 9.66 -1.42 -6.18
C LEU A 94 8.52 -0.85 -5.32
N HIS A 95 7.43 -1.59 -5.18
CA HIS A 95 6.26 -1.12 -4.44
C HIS A 95 6.54 -0.96 -2.95
N LEU A 96 7.31 -1.89 -2.36
CA LEU A 96 7.78 -1.78 -0.99
C LEU A 96 8.52 -0.45 -0.77
N HIS A 97 9.50 -0.13 -1.62
CA HIS A 97 10.24 1.12 -1.50
C HIS A 97 9.38 2.36 -1.77
N GLN A 98 8.40 2.31 -2.68
CA GLN A 98 7.45 3.41 -2.86
C GLN A 98 6.68 3.71 -1.56
N ILE A 99 6.26 2.68 -0.82
CA ILE A 99 5.56 2.85 0.46
C ILE A 99 6.50 3.38 1.55
N GLU A 100 7.77 2.97 1.55
CA GLU A 100 8.78 3.52 2.45
C GLU A 100 9.05 5.00 2.14
N TRP A 101 9.18 5.37 0.87
CA TRP A 101 9.32 6.76 0.45
C TRP A 101 8.14 7.61 0.89
N ALA A 102 6.91 7.08 0.85
CA ALA A 102 5.74 7.82 1.33
C ALA A 102 5.90 8.30 2.78
N CYS A 103 6.61 7.53 3.62
CA CYS A 103 6.87 7.87 5.02
C CYS A 103 8.13 8.74 5.22
N ASN A 104 8.90 8.99 4.17
CA ASN A 104 10.15 9.73 4.26
C ASN A 104 9.90 11.24 4.20
N VAL A 105 10.06 11.89 5.35
CA VAL A 105 9.82 13.34 5.52
C VAL A 105 10.81 14.23 4.77
N ASP A 106 11.99 13.73 4.39
CA ASP A 106 12.95 14.47 3.58
C ASP A 106 12.53 14.48 2.09
N ILE A 107 11.85 13.42 1.63
CA ILE A 107 11.31 13.32 0.27
C ILE A 107 9.96 14.01 0.17
N PHE A 108 9.06 13.77 1.13
CA PHE A 108 7.71 14.35 1.21
C PHE A 108 7.52 15.07 2.55
N PRO A 109 7.92 16.36 2.64
CA PRO A 109 7.76 17.13 3.87
C PRO A 109 6.28 17.28 4.28
N PRO A 110 5.92 17.02 5.56
CA PRO A 110 4.54 17.03 6.02
C PRO A 110 3.88 18.42 5.97
N GLU A 111 4.67 19.50 5.88
CA GLU A 111 4.16 20.85 5.70
C GLU A 111 3.59 21.09 4.29
N LYS A 112 3.93 20.22 3.33
CA LYS A 112 3.51 20.30 1.93
C LYS A 112 2.69 19.11 1.47
N PHE A 113 2.96 17.94 2.03
CA PHE A 113 2.40 16.67 1.58
C PHE A 113 1.79 15.92 2.75
N ASP A 114 0.48 15.71 2.69
CA ASP A 114 -0.21 14.82 3.62
C ASP A 114 0.19 13.35 3.35
N LEU A 115 0.54 12.62 4.41
CA LEU A 115 1.06 11.25 4.33
C LEU A 115 0.07 10.31 3.65
N LEU A 116 -1.22 10.43 3.97
CA LEU A 116 -2.26 9.60 3.37
C LEU A 116 -2.35 9.88 1.87
N ASN A 117 -2.38 11.14 1.46
CA ASN A 117 -2.45 11.51 0.05
C ASN A 117 -1.23 11.02 -0.76
N VAL A 118 -0.01 11.10 -0.19
CA VAL A 118 1.19 10.54 -0.84
C VAL A 118 1.07 9.03 -1.00
N HIS A 119 0.67 8.32 0.06
CA HIS A 119 0.51 6.87 0.01
C HIS A 119 -0.53 6.43 -1.03
N LEU A 120 -1.68 7.12 -1.09
CA LEU A 120 -2.73 6.87 -2.08
C LEU A 120 -2.23 7.11 -3.50
N ALA A 121 -1.56 8.25 -3.75
CA ALA A 121 -1.06 8.60 -5.07
C ALA A 121 0.00 7.60 -5.57
N LEU A 122 0.93 7.18 -4.71
CA LEU A 122 1.96 6.20 -5.07
C LEU A 122 1.36 4.81 -5.32
N THR A 123 0.37 4.41 -4.52
CA THR A 123 -0.32 3.13 -4.69
C THR A 123 -1.15 3.11 -5.98
N GLU A 124 -1.92 4.16 -6.24
CA GLU A 124 -2.68 4.29 -7.49
C GLU A 124 -1.74 4.29 -8.70
N HIS A 125 -0.64 5.05 -8.65
CA HIS A 125 0.37 5.07 -9.71
C HIS A 125 0.94 3.67 -9.98
N PHE A 126 1.28 2.93 -8.92
CA PHE A 126 1.78 1.57 -9.03
C PHE A 126 0.77 0.64 -9.70
N ILE A 127 -0.47 0.59 -9.20
CA ILE A 127 -1.51 -0.30 -9.76
C ILE A 127 -1.78 0.05 -11.23
N ARG A 128 -1.97 1.34 -11.55
CA ARG A 128 -2.18 1.79 -12.93
C ARG A 128 -1.03 1.38 -13.86
N GLY A 129 0.19 1.34 -13.35
CA GLY A 129 1.37 0.89 -14.08
C GLY A 129 1.36 -0.61 -14.39
N ILE A 130 0.64 -1.45 -13.65
CA ILE A 130 0.72 -2.92 -13.76
C ILE A 130 -0.56 -3.60 -14.21
N VAL A 131 -1.70 -2.92 -14.21
CA VAL A 131 -2.99 -3.50 -14.62
C VAL A 131 -3.06 -3.77 -16.12
N THR A 132 -3.85 -4.80 -16.48
CA THR A 132 -4.37 -4.97 -17.84
C THR A 132 -5.51 -3.98 -18.10
N ARG A 133 -6.05 -3.97 -19.33
CA ARG A 133 -7.27 -3.20 -19.62
C ARG A 133 -8.45 -3.63 -18.74
N GLN A 134 -8.63 -4.94 -18.53
CA GLN A 134 -9.67 -5.47 -17.66
C GLN A 134 -9.44 -5.07 -16.20
N GLY A 135 -8.18 -5.13 -15.73
CA GLY A 135 -7.82 -4.64 -14.40
C GLY A 135 -8.08 -3.15 -14.23
N PHE A 136 -7.77 -2.35 -15.25
CA PHE A 136 -8.02 -0.91 -15.26
C PHE A 136 -9.51 -0.59 -15.12
N GLU A 137 -10.38 -1.27 -15.86
CA GLU A 137 -11.84 -1.09 -15.74
C GLU A 137 -12.32 -1.37 -14.30
N LYS A 138 -11.82 -2.44 -13.66
CA LYS A 138 -12.12 -2.73 -12.25
C LYS A 138 -11.61 -1.66 -11.28
N LEU A 139 -10.41 -1.12 -11.54
CA LEU A 139 -9.83 -0.06 -10.73
C LEU A 139 -10.67 1.23 -10.82
N GLU A 140 -11.13 1.59 -12.03
CA GLU A 140 -11.98 2.76 -12.25
C GLU A 140 -13.34 2.61 -11.57
N ASP A 141 -13.95 1.43 -11.62
CA ASP A 141 -15.21 1.16 -10.90
C ASP A 141 -15.06 1.48 -9.41
N TYR A 142 -13.93 1.10 -8.81
CA TYR A 142 -13.63 1.41 -7.42
C TYR A 142 -13.45 2.92 -7.17
N ILE A 143 -12.63 3.59 -7.98
CA ILE A 143 -12.34 5.01 -7.82
C ILE A 143 -13.63 5.83 -7.93
N ASN A 144 -14.49 5.49 -8.87
CA ASN A 144 -15.78 6.15 -9.06
C ASN A 144 -16.71 5.94 -7.85
N GLN A 145 -16.76 4.73 -7.29
CA GLN A 145 -17.52 4.44 -6.07
C GLN A 145 -17.00 5.21 -4.85
N ALA A 146 -15.68 5.28 -4.68
CA ALA A 146 -15.05 6.03 -3.59
C ALA A 146 -15.32 7.54 -3.71
N ASN A 147 -15.30 8.09 -4.92
CA ASN A 147 -15.60 9.50 -5.18
C ASN A 147 -17.08 9.84 -4.95
N HIS A 148 -18.01 8.93 -5.27
CA HIS A 148 -19.43 9.12 -4.97
C HIS A 148 -19.69 9.15 -3.45
N TYR A 149 -18.99 8.33 -2.67
CA TYR A 149 -19.14 8.30 -1.21
C TYR A 149 -18.64 9.58 -0.52
N ASN A 150 -17.63 10.24 -1.08
CA ASN A 150 -17.10 11.49 -0.53
C ASN A 150 -18.01 12.70 -0.83
N HIS A 151 -18.81 12.66 -1.90
CA HIS A 151 -19.74 13.75 -2.26
C HIS A 151 -21.08 13.73 -1.53
N GLU A 152 -21.51 12.59 -0.98
CA GLU A 152 -22.77 12.48 -0.23
C GLU A 152 -22.62 12.82 1.27
N ASN A 153 -21.39 13.00 1.76
CA ASN A 153 -21.08 13.27 3.16
C ASN A 153 -20.47 14.67 3.41
N GLU A 154 -20.50 15.56 2.41
CA GLU A 154 -20.22 17.00 2.52
C GLU A 154 -21.52 17.81 2.51
#